data_AF-A0A931XZP1-F1
#
_entry.id   AF-A0A931XZP1-F1
#
_cell.length_a   1.000
_cell.length_b   1.000
_cell.length_c   1.000
_cell.angle_alpha   90.00
_cell.angle_beta   90.00
_cell.angle_gamma   90.00
#
_symmetry.space_group_name_H-M   'P 1'
#
loop_
_entity.id
_entity.type
_entity.pdbx_description
1 polymer ?
#
loop_
_entity_poly.entity_id
_entity_poly.type
_entity_poly.pdbx_seq_one_letter_code
_entity_poly.pdbx_strand_id
1 'polypeptide(L)'
;DRRLTILTTPRGAGKDDFTVAYDERLTMEWASLVQATLHKLLLEIPGGLLMVDMTNPARPEARAFFRFWQGNVLFDGGEILVPAGRWGVHQLPVGGANLFRGDGSVDPTVLVTKRYAGKKK
;
A
#
# COMPACT_ATOMS: atom_id res chain seq x y z
N ASP A 1 -1.20 -21.92 -0.54
CA ASP A 1 -2.54 -21.33 -0.38
C ASP A 1 -2.42 -20.10 0.49
N ARG A 2 -2.84 -18.91 0.04
CA ARG A 2 -2.69 -17.64 0.77
C ARG A 2 -4.08 -17.05 1.05
N ARG A 3 -4.35 -16.65 2.30
CA ARG A 3 -5.65 -16.15 2.76
C ARG A 3 -5.43 -14.77 3.39
N LEU A 4 -6.24 -13.79 3.00
CA LEU A 4 -6.27 -12.47 3.62
C LEU A 4 -7.47 -12.40 4.55
N THR A 5 -7.21 -12.35 5.85
CA THR A 5 -8.23 -12.16 6.87
C THR A 5 -7.97 -10.81 7.55
N ILE A 6 -8.92 -9.89 7.44
CA ILE A 6 -8.92 -8.61 8.15
C ILE A 6 -9.79 -8.79 9.39
N LEU A 7 -9.22 -8.46 10.55
CA LEU A 7 -9.90 -8.50 11.84
C LEU A 7 -10.26 -7.07 12.26
N THR A 8 -11.46 -6.88 12.77
CA THR A 8 -11.90 -5.65 13.46
C THR A 8 -12.10 -5.94 14.94
N THR A 9 -12.05 -4.91 15.75
CA THR A 9 -12.58 -4.94 17.12
C THR A 9 -13.93 -4.24 17.13
N PRO A 10 -15.00 -4.90 17.60
CA PRO A 10 -16.27 -4.22 17.83
C PRO A 10 -16.09 -3.02 18.78
N ARG A 11 -16.89 -1.98 18.59
CA ARG A 11 -16.80 -0.78 19.44
C ARG A 11 -17.20 -1.15 20.88
N GLY A 12 -16.26 -1.06 21.82
CA GLY A 12 -16.46 -1.44 23.22
C GLY A 12 -16.02 -2.87 23.57
N ALA A 13 -15.42 -3.59 22.63
CA ALA A 13 -14.92 -4.94 22.84
C ALA A 13 -13.64 -4.95 23.71
N GLY A 14 -13.47 -6.00 24.52
CA GLY A 14 -12.26 -6.22 25.32
C GLY A 14 -11.04 -6.47 24.42
N LYS A 15 -9.82 -6.42 24.99
CA LYS A 15 -8.55 -6.57 24.25
C LYS A 15 -8.43 -7.85 23.39
N ASP A 16 -9.27 -8.86 23.66
CA ASP A 16 -9.19 -10.18 23.04
C ASP A 16 -10.37 -10.47 22.10
N ASP A 17 -11.23 -9.48 21.83
CA ASP A 17 -12.49 -9.69 21.13
C ASP A 17 -12.40 -9.11 19.70
N PHE A 18 -12.19 -10.01 18.74
CA PHE A 18 -12.00 -9.69 17.32
C PHE A 18 -13.08 -10.34 16.47
N THR A 19 -13.63 -9.58 15.52
CA THR A 19 -14.52 -10.08 14.48
C THR A 19 -13.81 -10.08 13.14
N VAL A 20 -14.10 -11.09 12.33
CA VAL A 20 -13.60 -11.14 10.95
C VAL A 20 -14.38 -10.13 10.11
N ALA A 21 -13.72 -9.06 9.67
CA ALA A 21 -14.29 -8.03 8.80
C ALA A 21 -14.40 -8.53 7.36
N TYR A 22 -13.37 -9.25 6.94
CA TYR A 22 -13.14 -9.63 5.57
C TYR A 22 -12.23 -10.84 5.58
N ASP A 23 -12.57 -11.85 4.79
CA ASP A 23 -11.83 -13.09 4.75
C ASP A 23 -11.93 -13.68 3.37
N GLU A 24 -10.89 -13.45 2.58
CA GLU A 24 -10.85 -13.87 1.20
C GLU A 24 -9.62 -14.72 0.93
N ARG A 25 -9.86 -15.78 0.16
CA ARG A 25 -8.78 -16.59 -0.37
C ARG A 25 -8.16 -15.81 -1.53
N LEU A 26 -6.91 -15.38 -1.35
CA LEU A 26 -6.19 -14.69 -2.40
C LEU A 26 -5.74 -15.74 -3.43
N THR A 27 -6.56 -15.94 -4.46
CA THR A 27 -6.20 -16.69 -5.68
C THR A 27 -5.43 -15.82 -6.67
N MET A 28 -4.85 -14.71 -6.20
CA MET A 28 -4.18 -13.71 -7.04
C MET A 28 -2.87 -14.28 -7.59
N GLU A 29 -2.92 -15.09 -8.65
CA GLU A 29 -1.71 -15.51 -9.37
C GLU A 29 -0.97 -14.31 -9.98
N TRP A 30 -1.69 -13.20 -10.17
CA TRP A 30 -1.19 -11.95 -10.70
C TRP A 30 -0.67 -10.97 -9.63
N ALA A 31 -0.76 -11.27 -8.33
CA ALA A 31 -0.32 -10.36 -7.27
C ALA A 31 0.25 -11.08 -6.04
N SER A 32 1.28 -10.51 -5.43
CA SER A 32 1.82 -10.95 -4.14
C SER A 32 1.62 -9.89 -3.06
N LEU A 33 1.06 -10.28 -1.92
CA LEU A 33 0.99 -9.41 -0.74
C LEU A 33 2.40 -9.16 -0.20
N VAL A 34 2.82 -7.89 -0.20
CA VAL A 34 4.09 -7.45 0.37
C VAL A 34 3.89 -7.04 1.83
N GLN A 35 2.84 -6.25 2.09
CA GLN A 35 2.55 -5.75 3.43
C GLN A 35 1.06 -5.43 3.59
N ALA A 36 0.55 -5.57 4.81
CA ALA A 36 -0.77 -5.12 5.21
C ALA A 36 -0.68 -4.25 6.47
N THR A 37 -1.52 -3.23 6.53
CA THR A 37 -1.79 -2.42 7.74
C THR A 37 -3.31 -2.34 7.94
N LEU A 38 -3.77 -1.72 9.02
CA LEU A 38 -5.19 -1.69 9.42
C LEU A 38 -6.16 -1.34 8.27
N HIS A 39 -5.77 -0.43 7.36
CA HIS A 39 -6.62 0.02 6.24
C HIS A 39 -5.90 0.08 4.89
N LYS A 40 -4.75 -0.59 4.74
CA LYS A 40 -3.98 -0.55 3.48
C LYS A 40 -3.36 -1.90 3.19
N LEU A 41 -3.41 -2.29 1.92
CA LEU A 41 -2.63 -3.40 1.38
C LEU A 41 -1.61 -2.86 0.40
N LEU A 42 -0.42 -3.43 0.44
CA LEU A 42 0.59 -3.24 -0.59
C LEU A 42 0.80 -4.56 -1.32
N LEU A 43 0.49 -4.55 -2.61
CA LEU A 43 0.56 -5.70 -3.49
C LEU A 43 1.65 -5.49 -4.53
N GLU A 44 2.56 -6.44 -4.66
CA GLU A 44 3.45 -6.53 -5.82
C GLU A 44 2.68 -7.16 -6.97
N ILE A 45 2.63 -6.47 -8.10
CA ILE A 45 1.93 -6.88 -9.32
C ILE A 45 2.89 -6.74 -10.52
N PRO A 46 2.60 -7.38 -11.68
CA PRO A 46 3.39 -7.14 -12.88
C PRO A 46 3.56 -5.64 -13.16
N GLY A 47 4.82 -5.18 -13.11
CA GLY A 47 5.20 -3.80 -13.41
C GLY A 47 5.32 -2.86 -12.21
N GLY A 48 4.94 -3.28 -10.99
CA GLY A 48 5.15 -2.43 -9.82
C GLY A 48 4.44 -2.83 -8.53
N LEU A 49 4.33 -1.85 -7.62
CA LEU A 49 3.62 -1.98 -6.35
C LEU A 49 2.31 -1.20 -6.40
N LEU A 50 1.21 -1.87 -6.06
CA LEU A 50 -0.12 -1.31 -5.95
C LEU A 50 -0.49 -1.15 -4.48
N MET A 51 -0.83 0.07 -4.08
CA MET A 51 -1.44 0.35 -2.78
C MET A 51 -2.96 0.35 -2.94
N VAL A 52 -3.63 -0.45 -2.11
CA VAL A 52 -5.09 -0.56 -2.05
C VAL A 52 -5.57 -0.05 -0.70
N ASP A 53 -6.57 0.84 -0.73
CA ASP A 53 -7.31 1.28 0.43
C ASP A 53 -8.33 0.22 0.85
N MET A 54 -8.25 -0.21 2.11
CA MET A 54 -9.14 -1.18 2.74
C MET A 54 -9.98 -0.56 3.86
N THR A 55 -10.11 0.77 3.91
CA THR A 55 -10.95 1.44 4.92
C THR A 55 -12.39 0.92 4.88
N ASN A 56 -12.90 0.58 3.70
CA ASN A 56 -14.11 -0.23 3.53
C ASN A 56 -13.74 -1.57 2.86
N PRO A 57 -13.59 -2.66 3.64
CA PRO A 57 -13.20 -3.96 3.08
C PRO A 57 -14.19 -4.51 2.06
N ALA A 58 -15.47 -4.11 2.11
CA ALA A 58 -16.47 -4.52 1.13
C ALA A 58 -16.33 -3.79 -0.22
N ARG A 59 -15.53 -2.72 -0.28
CA ARG A 59 -15.26 -1.92 -1.49
C ARG A 59 -13.78 -1.46 -1.50
N PRO A 60 -12.84 -2.37 -1.78
CA PRO A 60 -11.43 -2.02 -1.88
C PRO A 60 -11.17 -1.04 -3.03
N GLU A 61 -10.32 -0.03 -2.82
CA GLU A 61 -10.01 1.00 -3.82
C GLU A 61 -8.51 1.09 -4.11
N ALA A 62 -8.13 1.04 -5.39
CA ALA A 62 -6.75 1.30 -5.79
C ALA A 62 -6.41 2.78 -5.53
N ARG A 63 -5.35 3.02 -4.75
CA ARG A 63 -5.00 4.37 -4.27
C ARG A 63 -3.68 4.89 -4.83
N ALA A 64 -2.68 4.03 -4.97
CA ALA A 64 -1.41 4.40 -5.57
C ALA A 64 -0.77 3.26 -6.35
N PHE A 65 0.00 3.60 -7.38
CA PHE A 65 0.87 2.67 -8.11
C PHE A 65 2.29 3.22 -8.20
N PHE A 66 3.26 2.38 -7.90
CA PHE A 66 4.68 2.69 -8.00
C PHE A 66 5.31 1.75 -9.01
N ARG A 67 5.93 2.28 -10.07
CA ARG A 67 6.79 1.45 -10.92
C ARG A 67 7.98 1.01 -10.08
N PHE A 68 7.99 -0.27 -9.75
CA PHE A 68 8.94 -0.89 -8.84
C PHE A 68 9.59 -2.06 -9.56
N TRP A 69 10.91 -2.17 -9.42
CA TRP A 69 11.66 -3.20 -10.12
C TRP A 69 12.15 -4.23 -9.12
N GLN A 70 12.84 -3.83 -8.03
CA GLN A 70 13.29 -4.70 -6.92
C GLN A 70 13.68 -3.83 -5.70
N GLY A 71 13.65 -4.39 -4.48
CA GLY A 71 14.14 -3.74 -3.25
C GLY A 71 13.16 -3.74 -2.07
N ASN A 72 13.61 -3.29 -0.90
CA ASN A 72 12.76 -3.25 0.28
C ASN A 72 11.87 -2.01 0.27
N VAL A 73 10.57 -2.20 0.48
CA VAL A 73 9.64 -1.12 0.77
C VAL A 73 9.73 -0.79 2.24
N LEU A 74 9.87 0.50 2.57
CA LEU A 74 9.88 0.96 3.95
C LEU A 74 8.60 1.72 4.26
N PHE A 75 8.00 1.40 5.41
CA PHE A 75 6.95 2.19 6.03
C PHE A 75 7.54 2.85 7.27
N ASP A 76 7.65 4.17 7.26
CA ASP A 76 8.26 4.93 8.36
C ASP A 76 7.55 6.27 8.54
N GLY A 77 7.24 6.63 9.78
CA GLY A 77 6.72 7.97 10.12
C GLY A 77 5.43 8.40 9.40
N GLY A 78 4.62 7.46 8.90
CA GLY A 78 3.43 7.78 8.10
C GLY A 78 3.71 7.97 6.61
N GLU A 79 4.89 7.60 6.15
CA GLU A 79 5.33 7.63 4.76
C GLU A 79 5.63 6.21 4.26
N ILE A 80 5.49 6.03 2.94
CA ILE A 80 5.87 4.86 2.19
C ILE A 80 7.04 5.25 1.30
N LEU A 81 8.16 4.56 1.45
CA LEU A 81 9.35 4.73 0.63
C LEU A 81 9.52 3.50 -0.26
N VAL A 82 9.40 3.71 -1.57
CA VAL A 82 9.52 2.66 -2.59
C VAL A 82 10.77 2.91 -3.43
N PRO A 83 11.70 1.94 -3.54
CA PRO A 83 12.85 2.06 -4.42
C PRO A 83 12.42 2.28 -5.88
N ALA A 84 12.93 3.34 -6.50
CA ALA A 84 12.68 3.67 -7.90
C ALA A 84 13.91 3.36 -8.78
N GLY A 85 14.79 2.46 -8.35
CA GLY A 85 16.04 2.12 -9.05
C GLY A 85 16.98 3.32 -9.22
N ARG A 86 17.57 3.49 -10.42
CA ARG A 86 18.45 4.63 -10.80
C ARG A 86 17.80 6.04 -10.67
N TRP A 87 16.50 6.11 -10.44
CA TRP A 87 15.70 7.33 -10.34
C TRP A 87 15.59 7.82 -8.89
N GLY A 88 15.95 6.98 -7.91
CA GLY A 88 15.96 7.32 -6.48
C GLY A 88 14.90 6.56 -5.70
N VAL A 89 14.09 7.28 -4.93
CA VAL A 89 13.04 6.73 -4.08
C VAL A 89 11.74 7.47 -4.35
N HIS A 90 10.65 6.72 -4.57
CA HIS A 90 9.31 7.28 -4.47
C HIS A 90 8.95 7.42 -3.01
N GLN A 91 8.53 8.62 -2.63
CA GLN A 91 8.00 8.90 -1.30
C GLN A 91 6.53 9.29 -1.44
N LEU A 92 5.67 8.67 -0.64
CA LEU A 92 4.25 9.00 -0.54
C LEU A 92 3.79 8.90 0.91
N PRO A 93 3.05 9.89 1.44
CA PRO A 93 2.27 9.71 2.65
C PRO A 93 1.39 8.46 2.57
N VAL A 94 1.24 7.72 3.67
CA VAL A 94 0.40 6.49 3.73
C VAL A 94 -1.07 6.76 3.38
N GLY A 95 -1.56 7.99 3.61
CA GLY A 95 -2.90 8.44 3.18
C GLY A 95 -2.96 9.04 1.78
N GLY A 96 -1.80 9.25 1.14
CA GLY A 96 -1.68 9.89 -0.16
C GLY A 96 -2.19 9.03 -1.31
N ALA A 97 -2.32 9.65 -2.48
CA ALA A 97 -2.60 8.96 -3.74
C ALA A 97 -1.78 9.53 -4.87
N ASN A 98 -1.48 8.67 -5.85
CA ASN A 98 -0.93 9.08 -7.14
C ASN A 98 -1.70 8.47 -8.33
N LEU A 99 -2.83 7.81 -8.05
CA LEU A 99 -3.81 7.39 -9.04
C LEU A 99 -4.93 8.42 -9.10
N PHE A 100 -5.40 8.70 -10.32
CA PHE A 100 -6.63 9.46 -10.51
C PHE A 100 -7.79 8.67 -9.91
N ARG A 101 -8.65 9.35 -9.16
CA ARG A 101 -9.96 8.76 -8.84
C ARG A 101 -10.79 8.72 -10.13
N GLY A 102 -11.66 7.72 -10.25
CA GLY A 102 -12.53 7.55 -11.43
C GLY A 102 -13.48 8.73 -11.69
N ASP A 103 -13.55 9.70 -10.77
CA ASP A 103 -14.24 10.98 -10.89
C ASP A 103 -13.39 12.09 -11.56
N GLY A 104 -12.16 11.77 -12.00
CA GLY A 104 -11.23 12.72 -12.60
C GLY A 104 -10.49 13.61 -11.59
N SER A 105 -10.72 13.45 -10.29
CA SER A 105 -9.98 14.18 -9.26
C SER A 105 -8.60 13.57 -9.05
N VAL A 106 -7.59 14.44 -9.04
CA VAL A 106 -6.23 14.10 -8.59
C VAL A 106 -6.15 14.50 -7.13
N ASP A 107 -5.75 13.58 -6.26
CA ASP A 107 -5.20 13.99 -4.97
C ASP A 107 -3.77 14.49 -5.26
N PRO A 108 -3.46 15.79 -5.12
CA PRO A 108 -2.18 16.36 -5.52
C PRO A 108 -1.10 16.00 -4.50
N THR A 109 -0.89 14.70 -4.26
CA THR A 109 0.25 14.25 -3.47
C THR A 109 1.45 14.22 -4.40
N VAL A 110 2.28 15.26 -4.28
CA VAL A 110 3.50 15.48 -5.03
C VAL A 110 4.34 14.21 -5.01
N LEU A 111 4.55 13.60 -6.18
CA LEU A 111 5.49 12.51 -6.35
C LEU A 111 6.91 13.07 -6.23
N VAL A 112 7.38 13.27 -4.99
CA VAL A 112 8.73 13.76 -4.75
C VAL A 112 9.69 12.61 -5.00
N THR A 113 10.22 12.54 -6.22
CA THR A 113 11.37 11.68 -6.52
C THR A 113 12.61 12.40 -6.00
N LYS A 114 13.02 12.12 -4.77
CA LYS A 114 14.29 12.62 -4.22
C LYS A 114 15.42 11.73 -4.73
N ARG A 115 16.30 12.31 -5.53
CA ARG A 115 17.56 11.66 -5.93
C ARG A 115 18.54 11.80 -4.77
N TYR A 116 18.67 10.77 -3.95
CA TYR A 116 19.74 10.72 -2.96
C TYR A 116 21.07 10.45 -3.68
N ALA A 117 21.83 11.51 -3.96
CA ALA A 117 23.21 11.39 -4.39
C ALA A 117 24.05 11.04 -3.16
N GLY A 118 24.31 9.74 -2.94
CA GLY A 118 25.29 9.32 -1.94
C GLY A 118 26.64 9.97 -2.25
N LYS A 119 27.15 10.80 -1.33
CA LYS A 119 28.56 11.21 -1.39
C LYS A 119 29.39 9.94 -1.21
N LYS A 120 30.09 9.52 -2.27
CA LYS A 120 31.18 8.55 -2.14
C LYS A 120 32.20 9.15 -1.17
N LYS A 121 32.47 8.43 -0.08
CA LYS A 121 33.69 8.61 0.71
C LYS A 121 34.86 8.03 -0.05
#